data_AF-A0AAN7PDV7-F1
#
_entry.id   AF-A0AAN7PDV7-F1
#
_cell.length_a   1.000
_cell.length_b   1.000
_cell.length_c   1.000
_cell.angle_alpha   90.00
_cell.angle_beta   90.00
_cell.angle_gamma   90.00
#
_symmetry.space_group_name_H-M   'P 1'
#
loop_
_entity.id
_entity.type
_entity.pdbx_description
1 polymer ?
#
loop_
_entity_poly.entity_id
_entity_poly.type
_entity_poly.pdbx_seq_one_letter_code
_entity_poly.pdbx_strand_id
1 'polypeptide(L)'
;MRLATWNVQGLRTKQNEVFNELEQNKIDLCVLTETKKKGKGNEQIIIIELKLNSEQIVIIGVYAPCDDTDVTIKDQFYENLTGLLESFKNNKEVCLLGDFNARIGKKNNDLVVGRYGENRINDNGQRLIDVCKGSSLRIMNGFFPHKDIHKYTWIQPTKQLQSIIDYFIQRKNI
;
A
#
# COMPACT_ATOMS: atom_id res chain seq x y z
N MET A 1 2.82 -13.08 -11.64
CA MET A 1 3.32 -11.69 -11.57
C MET A 1 3.82 -11.44 -10.15
N ARG A 2 5.03 -10.88 -10.00
CA ARG A 2 5.66 -10.49 -8.74
C ARG A 2 5.57 -8.98 -8.60
N LEU A 3 4.84 -8.53 -7.60
CA LEU A 3 4.63 -7.12 -7.31
C LEU A 3 5.44 -6.71 -6.09
N ALA A 4 5.95 -5.49 -6.09
CA ALA A 4 6.63 -4.89 -4.94
C ALA A 4 6.18 -3.45 -4.71
N THR A 5 6.41 -2.97 -3.50
CA THR A 5 6.38 -1.54 -3.19
C THR A 5 7.61 -1.17 -2.38
N TRP A 6 8.14 0.02 -2.60
CA TRP A 6 9.31 0.51 -1.89
C TRP A 6 9.27 2.03 -1.73
N ASN A 7 9.23 2.49 -0.48
CA ASN A 7 9.57 3.86 -0.11
C ASN A 7 11.09 4.07 -0.19
N VAL A 8 11.55 4.80 -1.22
CA VAL A 8 13.00 4.94 -1.51
C VAL A 8 13.66 6.14 -0.81
N GLN A 9 12.87 7.04 -0.20
CA GLN A 9 13.32 8.25 0.50
C GLN A 9 14.25 9.15 -0.34
N GLY A 10 14.11 9.12 -1.66
CA GLY A 10 14.93 9.83 -2.64
C GLY A 10 15.59 8.89 -3.63
N LEU A 11 15.22 9.03 -4.91
CA LEU A 11 15.67 8.11 -5.95
C LEU A 11 17.02 8.50 -6.58
N ARG A 12 17.40 9.78 -6.54
CA ARG A 12 18.51 10.35 -7.36
C ARG A 12 19.83 9.56 -7.25
N THR A 13 20.19 9.11 -6.06
CA THR A 13 21.46 8.40 -5.80
C THR A 13 21.29 6.87 -5.70
N LYS A 14 20.05 6.37 -5.72
CA LYS A 14 19.73 4.95 -5.47
C LYS A 14 19.24 4.20 -6.70
N GLN A 15 19.24 4.81 -7.88
CA GLN A 15 18.66 4.20 -9.09
C GLN A 15 19.23 2.81 -9.37
N ASN A 16 20.56 2.67 -9.42
CA ASN A 16 21.20 1.39 -9.71
C ASN A 16 20.92 0.34 -8.64
N GLU A 17 20.90 0.72 -7.37
CA GLU A 17 20.55 -0.16 -6.25
C GLU A 17 19.12 -0.69 -6.43
N VAL A 18 18.17 0.21 -6.66
CA VAL A 18 16.76 -0.15 -6.88
C VAL A 18 16.64 -1.09 -8.09
N PHE A 19 17.27 -0.78 -9.22
CA PHE A 19 17.22 -1.64 -10.40
C PHE A 19 17.79 -3.03 -10.12
N ASN A 20 18.97 -3.12 -9.48
CA ASN A 20 19.60 -4.39 -9.15
C ASN A 20 18.73 -5.24 -8.21
N GLU A 21 18.12 -4.65 -7.19
CA GLU A 21 17.23 -5.35 -6.27
C GLU A 21 15.98 -5.89 -6.98
N LEU A 22 15.38 -5.08 -7.87
CA LEU A 22 14.22 -5.52 -8.66
C LEU A 22 14.57 -6.69 -9.59
N GLU A 23 15.72 -6.63 -10.26
CA GLU A 23 16.19 -7.72 -11.13
C GLU A 23 16.52 -8.99 -10.35
N GLN A 24 17.29 -8.87 -9.25
CA GLN A 24 17.69 -10.01 -8.42
C GLN A 24 16.47 -10.75 -7.85
N ASN A 25 15.44 -10.02 -7.43
CA ASN A 25 14.21 -10.58 -6.90
C ASN A 25 13.18 -10.94 -8.00
N LYS A 26 13.50 -10.66 -9.27
CA LYS A 26 12.65 -10.87 -10.45
C LYS A 26 11.28 -10.19 -10.30
N ILE A 27 11.27 -8.95 -9.84
CA ILE A 27 10.05 -8.16 -9.66
C ILE A 27 9.55 -7.70 -11.04
N ASP A 28 8.28 -8.00 -11.34
CA ASP A 28 7.65 -7.64 -12.62
C ASP A 28 7.16 -6.17 -12.62
N LEU A 29 6.65 -5.70 -11.48
CA LEU A 29 6.22 -4.31 -11.30
C LEU A 29 6.47 -3.85 -9.86
N CYS A 30 7.01 -2.64 -9.71
CA CYS A 30 7.25 -2.02 -8.42
C CYS A 30 6.62 -0.63 -8.33
N VAL A 31 5.93 -0.36 -7.21
CA VAL A 31 5.47 0.99 -6.85
C VAL A 31 6.52 1.66 -5.96
N LEU A 32 7.12 2.74 -6.46
CA LEU A 32 8.08 3.55 -5.71
C LEU A 32 7.42 4.78 -5.09
N THR A 33 7.58 4.98 -3.79
CA THR A 33 7.12 6.18 -3.06
C THR A 33 8.31 7.02 -2.57
N GLU A 34 8.06 8.29 -2.22
CA GLU A 34 9.09 9.27 -1.83
C GLU A 34 10.29 9.38 -2.81
N THR A 35 10.05 9.39 -4.12
CA THR A 35 11.15 9.49 -5.10
C THR A 35 11.93 10.82 -5.01
N LYS A 36 11.36 11.86 -4.38
CA LYS A 36 11.90 13.24 -4.27
C LYS A 36 12.30 13.85 -5.62
N LYS A 37 11.75 13.33 -6.71
CA LYS A 37 11.95 13.84 -8.07
C LYS A 37 10.75 14.69 -8.45
N LYS A 38 10.97 15.96 -8.82
CA LYS A 38 9.91 16.80 -9.38
C LYS A 38 9.47 16.22 -10.73
N GLY A 39 8.17 15.97 -10.88
CA GLY A 39 7.57 15.41 -12.09
C GLY A 39 6.22 16.06 -12.40
N LYS A 40 5.55 15.60 -13.46
CA LYS A 40 4.15 15.92 -13.78
C LYS A 40 3.31 14.70 -13.40
N GLY A 41 2.29 14.86 -12.55
CA GLY A 41 1.41 13.77 -12.12
C GLY A 41 0.78 13.99 -10.75
N ASN A 42 -0.06 13.06 -10.32
CA ASN A 42 -0.59 13.02 -8.96
C ASN A 42 0.50 12.49 -8.00
N GLU A 43 0.74 13.18 -6.90
CA GLU A 43 1.80 12.83 -5.93
C GLU A 43 1.41 11.66 -5.01
N GLN A 44 0.11 11.34 -4.93
CA GLN A 44 -0.44 10.40 -3.95
C GLN A 44 -0.94 9.10 -4.57
N ILE A 45 -1.46 9.14 -5.80
CA ILE A 45 -2.02 7.95 -6.46
C ILE A 45 -1.51 7.85 -7.89
N ILE A 46 -0.98 6.68 -8.24
CA ILE A 46 -0.66 6.29 -9.62
C ILE A 46 -1.44 5.02 -9.99
N ILE A 47 -1.90 4.91 -11.23
CA ILE A 47 -2.71 3.79 -11.69
C ILE A 47 -2.07 3.20 -12.94
N ILE A 48 -1.98 1.87 -12.98
CA ILE A 48 -1.61 1.11 -14.17
C ILE A 48 -2.71 0.07 -14.41
N GLU A 49 -3.31 0.10 -15.59
CA GLU A 49 -4.21 -0.95 -16.05
C GLU A 49 -3.47 -1.88 -17.00
N LEU A 50 -3.41 -3.17 -16.64
CA LEU A 50 -2.79 -4.22 -17.43
C LEU A 50 -3.87 -5.13 -18.00
N LYS A 51 -3.75 -5.47 -19.28
CA LYS A 51 -4.53 -6.52 -19.92
C LYS A 51 -3.63 -7.72 -20.15
N LEU A 52 -3.82 -8.78 -19.38
CA LEU A 52 -3.08 -10.04 -19.51
C LEU A 52 -4.05 -11.10 -20.03
N ASN A 53 -3.93 -11.43 -21.32
CA ASN A 53 -4.85 -12.34 -22.00
C ASN A 53 -6.33 -11.86 -21.87
N SER A 54 -7.17 -12.65 -21.23
CA SER A 54 -8.57 -12.37 -20.92
C SER A 54 -8.78 -11.63 -19.60
N GLU A 55 -7.74 -11.44 -18.79
CA GLU A 55 -7.82 -10.80 -17.47
C GLU A 55 -7.44 -9.32 -17.55
N GLN A 56 -8.12 -8.51 -16.73
CA GLN A 56 -7.80 -7.09 -16.53
C GLN A 56 -7.37 -6.89 -15.08
N ILE A 57 -6.13 -6.45 -14.88
CA ILE A 57 -5.58 -6.16 -13.56
C ILE A 57 -5.35 -4.67 -13.47
N VAL A 58 -5.86 -4.06 -12.41
CA VAL A 58 -5.60 -2.67 -12.04
C VAL A 58 -4.65 -2.66 -10.87
N ILE A 59 -3.54 -1.96 -11.02
CA ILE A 59 -2.56 -1.76 -9.97
C ILE A 59 -2.55 -0.28 -9.60
N ILE A 60 -2.86 -0.01 -8.34
CA ILE A 60 -2.92 1.34 -7.77
C ILE A 60 -1.73 1.50 -6.84
N GLY A 61 -0.79 2.35 -7.23
CA GLY A 61 0.28 2.79 -6.36
C GLY A 61 -0.17 3.91 -5.45
N VAL A 62 0.11 3.81 -4.15
CA VAL A 62 -0.38 4.74 -3.13
C VAL A 62 0.76 5.34 -2.31
N TYR A 63 0.68 6.66 -2.10
CA TYR A 63 1.40 7.40 -1.07
C TYR A 63 0.39 8.26 -0.31
N ALA A 64 -0.10 7.75 0.83
CA ALA A 64 -1.15 8.42 1.60
C ALA A 64 -0.59 9.57 2.44
N PRO A 65 -1.41 10.57 2.81
CA PRO A 65 -1.00 11.64 3.72
C PRO A 65 -0.47 11.11 5.06
N CYS A 66 0.48 11.82 5.65
CA CYS A 66 1.00 11.49 6.98
C CYS A 66 -0.11 11.54 8.04
N ASP A 67 0.04 10.76 9.11
CA ASP A 67 -0.99 10.64 10.18
C ASP A 67 -1.28 11.99 10.88
N ASP A 68 -0.28 12.87 10.94
CA ASP A 68 -0.32 14.23 11.50
C ASP A 68 -0.79 15.31 10.51
N THR A 69 -1.12 14.93 9.29
CA THR A 69 -1.74 15.84 8.31
C THR A 69 -3.15 16.21 8.75
N ASP A 70 -3.62 17.39 8.33
CA ASP A 70 -4.97 17.86 8.59
C ASP A 70 -6.04 16.83 8.22
N VAL A 71 -7.06 16.71 9.07
CA VAL A 71 -8.15 15.74 8.93
C VAL A 71 -8.86 15.90 7.59
N THR A 72 -9.06 17.13 7.11
CA THR A 72 -9.74 17.41 5.83
C THR A 72 -8.96 16.89 4.63
N ILE A 73 -7.63 16.94 4.67
CA ILE A 73 -6.77 16.39 3.61
C ILE A 73 -6.84 14.86 3.63
N LYS A 74 -6.87 14.25 4.82
CA LYS A 74 -7.04 12.80 4.97
C LYS A 74 -8.41 12.36 4.47
N ASP A 75 -9.49 13.02 4.88
CA ASP A 75 -10.86 12.76 4.42
C ASP A 75 -10.90 12.77 2.89
N GLN A 76 -10.44 13.88 2.27
CA GLN A 76 -10.42 14.03 0.83
C GLN A 76 -9.64 12.92 0.12
N PHE A 77 -8.49 12.52 0.67
CA PHE A 77 -7.69 11.42 0.11
C PHE A 77 -8.44 10.09 0.12
N TYR A 78 -9.02 9.70 1.25
CA TYR A 78 -9.73 8.42 1.37
C TYR A 78 -11.08 8.40 0.61
N GLU A 79 -11.75 9.55 0.50
CA GLU A 79 -12.91 9.71 -0.38
C GLU A 79 -12.53 9.52 -1.85
N ASN A 80 -11.46 10.17 -2.30
CA ASN A 80 -10.95 10.02 -3.67
C ASN A 80 -10.53 8.57 -3.96
N LEU A 81 -9.87 7.91 -3.01
CA LEU A 81 -9.49 6.50 -3.13
C LEU A 81 -10.73 5.60 -3.24
N THR A 82 -11.77 5.88 -2.45
CA THR A 82 -13.03 5.13 -2.48
C THR A 82 -13.73 5.27 -3.84
N GLY A 83 -13.94 6.51 -4.30
CA GLY A 83 -14.56 6.76 -5.61
C GLY A 83 -13.76 6.17 -6.77
N LEU A 84 -12.42 6.15 -6.67
CA LEU A 84 -11.57 5.47 -7.64
C LEU A 84 -11.82 3.96 -7.65
N LEU A 85 -11.89 3.32 -6.48
CA LEU A 85 -12.14 1.88 -6.36
C LEU A 85 -13.52 1.48 -6.89
N GLU A 86 -14.52 2.33 -6.67
CA GLU A 86 -15.90 2.17 -7.20
C GLU A 86 -15.96 2.29 -8.73
N SER A 87 -15.08 3.08 -9.34
CA SER A 87 -15.01 3.23 -10.80
C SER A 87 -14.56 1.95 -11.52
N PHE A 88 -13.88 1.03 -10.82
CA PHE A 88 -13.42 -0.24 -11.38
C PHE A 88 -14.47 -1.34 -11.23
N LYS A 89 -15.00 -1.78 -12.37
CA LYS A 89 -15.93 -2.92 -12.49
C LYS A 89 -15.42 -4.18 -11.77
N ASN A 90 -16.36 -4.99 -11.28
CA ASN A 90 -16.07 -6.23 -10.53
C ASN A 90 -15.33 -7.31 -11.32
N ASN A 91 -15.28 -7.21 -12.66
CA ASN A 91 -14.53 -8.14 -13.50
C ASN A 91 -13.04 -7.80 -13.63
N LYS A 92 -12.58 -6.71 -13.00
CA LYS A 92 -11.16 -6.36 -12.90
C LYS A 92 -10.61 -6.81 -11.55
N GLU A 93 -9.47 -7.48 -11.56
CA GLU A 93 -8.68 -7.65 -10.35
C GLU A 93 -8.08 -6.30 -9.97
N VAL A 94 -8.14 -5.94 -8.68
CA VAL A 94 -7.60 -4.66 -8.19
C VAL A 94 -6.63 -4.94 -7.06
N CYS A 95 -5.41 -4.42 -7.23
CA CYS A 95 -4.34 -4.47 -6.25
C CYS A 95 -3.92 -3.05 -5.89
N LEU A 96 -3.77 -2.76 -4.60
CA LEU A 96 -3.14 -1.54 -4.11
C LEU A 96 -1.79 -1.91 -3.48
N LEU A 97 -0.79 -1.08 -3.75
CA LEU A 97 0.58 -1.22 -3.29
C LEU A 97 1.07 0.15 -2.89
N GLY A 98 1.71 0.29 -1.74
CA GLY A 98 2.24 1.59 -1.37
C GLY A 98 2.42 1.80 0.10
N ASP A 99 2.86 3.00 0.41
CA ASP A 99 2.96 3.53 1.76
C ASP A 99 1.66 4.25 2.10
N PHE A 100 0.91 3.69 3.03
CA PHE A 100 -0.38 4.23 3.44
C PHE A 100 -0.29 5.11 4.68
N ASN A 101 0.90 5.29 5.28
CA ASN A 101 1.05 5.98 6.57
C ASN A 101 0.04 5.50 7.63
N ALA A 102 -0.37 4.23 7.53
CA ALA A 102 -1.51 3.65 8.23
C ALA A 102 -1.04 2.50 9.11
N ARG A 103 -1.45 2.49 10.37
CA ARG A 103 -1.25 1.37 11.29
C ARG A 103 -2.61 0.74 11.52
N ILE A 104 -2.83 -0.46 11.00
CA ILE A 104 -4.17 -1.09 10.98
C ILE A 104 -4.43 -2.04 12.16
N GLY A 105 -3.43 -2.22 13.02
CA GLY A 105 -3.49 -3.18 14.11
C GLY A 105 -3.52 -4.63 13.61
N LYS A 106 -4.07 -5.51 14.46
CA LYS A 106 -4.28 -6.93 14.15
C LYS A 106 -5.65 -7.35 14.65
N LYS A 107 -6.31 -8.25 13.92
CA LYS A 107 -7.63 -8.76 14.29
C LYS A 107 -7.72 -10.27 14.07
N ASN A 108 -8.38 -10.96 14.99
CA ASN A 108 -8.73 -12.36 14.81
C ASN A 108 -10.06 -12.46 14.06
N ASN A 109 -10.13 -13.36 13.08
CA ASN A 109 -11.36 -13.65 12.32
C ASN A 109 -12.00 -12.43 11.61
N ASP A 110 -11.19 -11.42 11.24
CA ASP A 110 -11.65 -10.29 10.45
C ASP A 110 -11.39 -10.54 8.96
N LEU A 111 -12.30 -10.06 8.11
CA LEU A 111 -12.28 -10.32 6.69
C LEU A 111 -11.34 -9.40 5.90
N VAL A 112 -10.85 -8.32 6.51
CA VAL A 112 -10.03 -7.25 5.91
C VAL A 112 -8.65 -7.17 6.57
N VAL A 113 -8.58 -7.30 7.89
CA VAL A 113 -7.34 -7.21 8.68
C VAL A 113 -7.00 -8.57 9.25
N GLY A 114 -5.80 -9.07 8.99
CA GLY A 114 -5.36 -10.34 9.56
C GLY A 114 -4.76 -10.22 10.98
N ARG A 115 -4.46 -11.38 11.57
CA ARG A 115 -4.01 -11.51 12.97
C ARG A 115 -2.51 -11.30 13.20
N TYR A 116 -1.70 -11.22 12.13
CA TYR A 116 -0.23 -11.17 12.22
C TYR A 116 0.35 -9.75 12.11
N GLY A 117 -0.51 -8.72 12.09
CA GLY A 117 -0.10 -7.32 12.13
C GLY A 117 0.45 -6.87 13.49
N GLU A 118 0.71 -5.58 13.61
CA GLU A 118 1.09 -4.95 14.87
C GLU A 118 -0.12 -4.66 15.77
N ASN A 119 0.09 -4.21 17.02
CA ASN A 119 -1.03 -3.97 17.95
C ASN A 119 -1.66 -2.59 17.85
N ARG A 120 -1.00 -1.64 17.16
CA ARG A 120 -1.40 -0.23 17.15
C ARG A 120 -2.30 0.08 15.96
N ILE A 121 -3.36 0.84 16.24
CA ILE A 121 -4.22 1.45 15.22
C ILE A 121 -4.04 2.97 15.28
N ASN A 122 -3.92 3.64 14.13
CA ASN A 122 -3.97 5.10 14.02
C ASN A 122 -5.15 5.55 13.15
N ASP A 123 -5.33 6.86 13.00
CA ASP A 123 -6.46 7.44 12.26
C ASP A 123 -6.47 7.00 10.79
N ASN A 124 -5.32 7.10 10.11
CA ASN A 124 -5.13 6.55 8.76
C ASN A 124 -5.45 5.05 8.68
N GLY A 125 -5.06 4.29 9.71
CA GLY A 125 -5.36 2.86 9.82
C GLY A 125 -6.85 2.56 9.83
N GLN A 126 -7.62 3.31 10.62
CA GLN A 126 -9.07 3.15 10.69
C GLN A 126 -9.72 3.49 9.34
N ARG A 127 -9.32 4.60 8.72
CA ARG A 127 -9.79 5.04 7.40
C ARG A 127 -9.52 4.00 6.32
N LEU A 128 -8.30 3.47 6.28
CA LEU A 128 -7.91 2.42 5.33
C LEU A 128 -8.74 1.14 5.51
N ILE A 129 -8.99 0.74 6.76
CA ILE A 129 -9.85 -0.42 7.06
C ILE A 129 -11.27 -0.19 6.51
N ASP A 130 -11.82 1.01 6.69
CA ASP A 130 -13.18 1.32 6.25
C ASP A 130 -13.31 1.35 4.72
N VAL A 131 -12.33 1.94 4.01
CA VAL A 131 -12.23 1.83 2.54
C VAL A 131 -12.16 0.36 2.11
N CYS A 132 -11.30 -0.43 2.76
CA CYS A 132 -11.13 -1.82 2.38
C CYS A 132 -12.38 -2.68 2.62
N LYS A 133 -13.14 -2.40 3.68
CA LYS A 133 -14.44 -3.03 3.93
C LYS A 133 -15.44 -2.67 2.84
N GLY A 134 -15.56 -1.39 2.49
CA GLY A 134 -16.49 -0.90 1.47
C GLY A 134 -16.20 -1.47 0.07
N SER A 135 -14.93 -1.67 -0.27
CA SER A 135 -14.51 -2.15 -1.60
C SER A 135 -14.15 -3.63 -1.67
N SER A 136 -14.54 -4.45 -0.67
CA SER A 136 -14.23 -5.88 -0.61
C SER A 136 -12.74 -6.22 -0.76
N LEU A 137 -11.87 -5.38 -0.21
CA LEU A 137 -10.42 -5.54 -0.22
C LEU A 137 -9.92 -6.27 1.04
N ARG A 138 -8.75 -6.90 0.93
CA ARG A 138 -8.00 -7.52 2.04
C ARG A 138 -6.61 -6.93 2.15
N ILE A 139 -6.19 -6.60 3.36
CA ILE A 139 -4.84 -6.12 3.64
C ILE A 139 -3.95 -7.31 3.95
N MET A 140 -3.19 -7.75 2.95
CA MET A 140 -2.61 -9.09 2.89
C MET A 140 -1.49 -9.30 3.91
N ASN A 141 -0.75 -8.25 4.25
CA ASN A 141 0.36 -8.29 5.22
C ASN A 141 -0.06 -8.89 6.58
N GLY A 142 -1.32 -8.72 6.99
CA GLY A 142 -1.81 -9.23 8.27
C GLY A 142 -2.20 -10.72 8.27
N PHE A 143 -2.39 -11.34 7.09
CA PHE A 143 -2.92 -12.71 6.98
C PHE A 143 -1.86 -13.80 7.01
N PHE A 144 -0.60 -13.46 6.79
CA PHE A 144 0.52 -14.41 6.79
C PHE A 144 1.46 -14.15 7.97
N PRO A 145 1.97 -15.20 8.63
CA PRO A 145 2.93 -15.04 9.72
C PRO A 145 4.28 -14.57 9.18
N HIS A 146 4.83 -13.51 9.77
CA HIS A 146 6.17 -13.01 9.48
C HIS A 146 6.99 -12.91 10.77
N LYS A 147 8.30 -13.19 10.67
CA LYS A 147 9.24 -12.84 11.73
C LYS A 147 9.23 -11.33 11.93
N ASP A 148 9.40 -10.87 13.16
CA ASP A 148 9.35 -9.43 13.47
C ASP A 148 10.36 -8.62 12.64
N ILE A 149 11.55 -9.16 12.40
CA ILE A 149 12.60 -8.54 11.57
C ILE A 149 12.21 -8.31 10.10
N HIS A 150 11.14 -8.95 9.60
CA HIS A 150 10.67 -8.83 8.22
C HIS A 150 9.27 -8.19 8.13
N LYS A 151 8.66 -7.86 9.27
CA LYS A 151 7.27 -7.40 9.35
C LYS A 151 7.17 -5.88 9.26
N TYR A 152 8.11 -5.18 9.88
CA TYR A 152 8.13 -3.72 9.94
C TYR A 152 8.71 -3.16 8.65
N THR A 153 7.99 -2.22 8.06
CA THR A 153 8.36 -1.58 6.79
C THR A 153 8.91 -0.17 7.00
N TRP A 154 8.68 0.40 8.19
CA TRP A 154 9.27 1.65 8.64
C TRP A 154 9.90 1.50 10.03
N ILE A 155 11.10 2.06 10.19
CA ILE A 155 11.89 2.01 11.43
C ILE A 155 12.53 3.38 11.68
N GLN A 156 12.44 3.86 12.92
CA GLN A 156 13.16 5.02 13.42
C GLN A 156 14.06 4.60 14.60
N PRO A 157 15.34 4.27 14.34
CA PRO A 157 16.23 3.69 15.33
C PRO A 157 16.41 4.56 16.58
N THR A 158 16.59 5.87 16.40
CA THR A 158 16.85 6.81 17.51
C THR A 158 15.73 6.86 18.54
N LYS A 159 14.49 6.63 18.11
CA LYS A 159 13.31 6.62 18.99
C LYS A 159 12.83 5.20 19.33
N GLN A 160 13.54 4.18 18.84
CA GLN A 160 13.12 2.76 18.93
C GLN A 160 11.67 2.54 18.45
N LEU A 161 11.26 3.26 17.40
CA LEU A 161 9.93 3.13 16.81
C LEU A 161 10.00 2.29 15.55
N GLN A 162 8.95 1.51 15.34
CA GLN A 162 8.75 0.71 14.14
C GLN A 162 7.25 0.57 13.87
N SER A 163 6.90 0.47 12.59
CA SER A 163 5.51 0.40 12.12
C SER A 163 5.42 -0.43 10.85
N ILE A 164 4.24 -1.00 10.62
CA ILE A 164 3.85 -1.53 9.32
C ILE A 164 3.04 -0.42 8.67
N ILE A 165 3.53 0.16 7.59
CA ILE A 165 2.83 1.24 6.87
C ILE A 165 2.75 1.01 5.36
N ASP A 166 3.59 0.11 4.85
CA ASP A 166 3.56 -0.33 3.46
C ASP A 166 2.74 -1.60 3.32
N TYR A 167 1.76 -1.59 2.42
CA TYR A 167 0.80 -2.68 2.30
C TYR A 167 0.66 -3.17 0.86
N PHE A 168 0.45 -4.48 0.74
CA PHE A 168 -0.20 -5.09 -0.40
C PHE A 168 -1.66 -5.37 -0.05
N ILE A 169 -2.57 -4.81 -0.84
CA ILE A 169 -4.01 -4.92 -0.63
C ILE A 169 -4.63 -5.47 -1.90
N GLN A 170 -5.48 -6.50 -1.79
CA GLN A 170 -6.08 -7.16 -2.95
C GLN A 170 -7.59 -7.26 -2.81
N ARG A 171 -8.31 -7.02 -3.92
CA ARG A 171 -9.75 -7.25 -4.00
C ARG A 171 -10.04 -8.73 -3.90
N LYS A 172 -11.02 -9.11 -3.07
CA LYS A 172 -11.46 -10.50 -3.00
C LYS A 172 -12.08 -10.88 -4.35
N ASN A 173 -11.59 -11.97 -4.93
CA ASN A 173 -12.34 -12.68 -5.96
C ASN A 173 -13.47 -13.41 -5.21
N ILE A 174 -14.71 -12.94 -5.37
CA ILE A 174 -15.91 -13.61 -4.89
C ILE A 174 -16.30 -14.68 -5.90
#